data_AF-A0A6P8FFR9-F1
#
_entry.id   AF-A0A6P8FFR9-F1
#
_cell.length_a   1.000
_cell.length_b   1.000
_cell.length_c   1.000
_cell.angle_alpha   90.00
_cell.angle_beta   90.00
_cell.angle_gamma   90.00
#
_symmetry.space_group_name_H-M   'P 1'
#
loop_
_entity.id
_entity.type
_entity.pdbx_description
1 polymer ?
#
loop_
_entity_poly.entity_id
_entity_poly.type
_entity_poly.pdbx_seq_one_letter_code
_entity_poly.pdbx_strand_id
1 'polypeptide(L)'
;MKIQPFIMDMEPLQDSALESLDEELSEDVSESGSDFEVQLKSKRKMKQTVAHGTLPPKRPRRNVSDQSSSSVTPPASSPSPVQKGPRRTSRQRRGKEGGEEERGEEERGEEHSTAGGLYEAVKSGRSALATVVSEWLEDYKQDQEAGLLELINFLVQCCGCKGVVSKEMLTSMDNSDIICQLTKEFKEDLSAYPLSSVGPQCQHSLLYDDFLFSSLVPLLTGLADSQVRAFRHTSTFIAMKLMSAVVEVAVSVFAQIQVTKRRCELEKNKAAEHRATQKLEELKKSHSELLEHQTELCSIRNAIFKGVFVHRYRDRVPEIRAVCVEALGGWVLSNSSVFLNDGYLKYLGWMLHDKQPVVRLRSVKALQGLYEESEFIGRLELFTSRFKERELNMVLDKDSEVAVEAVKLLLLIHK
;
A
#
# COMPACT_ATOMS: atom_id res chain seq x y z
N MET A 1 -21.20 -28.34 -31.41
CA MET A 1 -21.27 -26.88 -31.19
C MET A 1 -20.18 -26.49 -30.21
N LYS A 2 -19.47 -25.37 -30.42
CA LYS A 2 -18.57 -24.78 -29.41
C LYS A 2 -19.32 -23.67 -28.68
N ILE A 3 -19.14 -23.56 -27.37
CA ILE A 3 -19.69 -22.47 -26.57
C ILE A 3 -18.69 -21.31 -26.64
N GLN A 4 -19.10 -20.15 -27.15
CA GLN A 4 -18.36 -18.90 -26.95
C GLN A 4 -18.77 -18.30 -25.59
N PRO A 5 -17.82 -17.80 -24.78
CA PRO A 5 -18.16 -16.92 -23.67
C PRO A 5 -18.64 -15.59 -24.27
N PHE A 6 -19.91 -15.27 -24.07
CA PHE A 6 -20.46 -13.97 -24.47
C PHE A 6 -20.03 -12.93 -23.44
N ILE A 7 -18.88 -12.29 -23.68
CA ILE A 7 -18.46 -11.10 -22.95
C ILE A 7 -19.49 -10.02 -23.27
N MET A 8 -20.33 -9.68 -22.30
CA MET A 8 -21.13 -8.46 -22.38
C MET A 8 -20.25 -7.29 -21.97
N ASP A 9 -20.23 -6.26 -22.80
CA ASP A 9 -19.60 -4.98 -22.48
C ASP A 9 -20.28 -4.37 -21.24
N MET A 10 -19.65 -4.57 -20.09
CA MET A 10 -19.42 -3.42 -19.21
C MET A 10 -18.27 -2.69 -19.88
N GLU A 11 -18.49 -1.50 -20.43
CA GLU A 11 -17.38 -0.58 -20.63
C GLU A 11 -16.67 -0.43 -19.28
N PRO A 12 -15.33 -0.44 -19.22
CA PRO A 12 -14.67 0.04 -18.03
C PRO A 12 -15.19 1.46 -17.78
N LEU A 13 -15.42 1.81 -16.51
CA LEU A 13 -15.53 3.22 -16.11
C LEU A 13 -14.12 3.82 -16.26
N GLN A 14 -13.77 4.10 -17.51
CA GLN A 14 -12.46 4.55 -17.94
C GLN A 14 -12.31 5.97 -17.42
N ASP A 15 -11.45 6.12 -16.42
CA ASP A 15 -11.28 7.33 -15.63
C ASP A 15 -10.55 8.37 -16.49
N SER A 16 -11.28 9.01 -17.41
CA SER A 16 -10.78 10.08 -18.28
C SER A 16 -10.26 11.29 -17.46
N ALA A 17 -10.71 11.40 -16.21
CA ALA A 17 -10.19 12.34 -15.23
C ALA A 17 -8.90 11.87 -14.52
N LEU A 18 -8.31 10.73 -14.87
CA LEU A 18 -6.89 10.41 -14.63
C LEU A 18 -6.04 10.88 -15.80
N GLU A 19 -6.46 10.61 -17.03
CA GLU A 19 -5.76 11.04 -18.25
C GLU A 19 -5.62 12.58 -18.31
N SER A 20 -6.65 13.33 -17.93
CA SER A 20 -6.58 14.81 -17.91
C SER A 20 -5.62 15.39 -16.86
N LEU A 21 -5.44 14.72 -15.72
CA LEU A 21 -4.49 15.14 -14.68
C LEU A 21 -3.05 14.73 -15.01
N ASP A 22 -2.87 13.73 -15.86
CA ASP A 22 -1.56 13.31 -16.34
C ASP A 22 -0.95 14.30 -17.35
N GLU A 23 -1.76 15.01 -18.13
CA GLU A 23 -1.27 16.09 -18.99
C GLU A 23 -0.72 17.25 -18.13
N GLU A 24 -1.51 17.82 -17.21
CA GLU A 24 -1.08 18.91 -16.31
C GLU A 24 0.16 18.53 -15.48
N LEU A 25 0.23 17.31 -14.94
CA LEU A 25 1.37 16.84 -14.15
C LEU A 25 2.59 16.45 -15.00
N SER A 26 2.51 16.43 -16.33
CA SER A 26 3.65 16.12 -17.21
C SER A 26 4.47 17.34 -17.60
N GLU A 27 3.85 18.52 -17.72
CA GLU A 27 4.54 19.77 -18.09
C GLU A 27 5.49 20.24 -16.97
N ASP A 28 5.06 20.07 -15.72
CA ASP A 28 5.75 20.48 -14.48
C ASP A 28 7.04 19.68 -14.18
N VAL A 29 7.34 18.65 -14.96
CA VAL A 29 8.56 17.80 -14.83
C VAL A 29 9.76 18.39 -15.60
N SER A 30 9.56 19.49 -16.34
CA SER A 30 10.55 20.03 -17.28
C SER A 30 11.73 20.80 -16.66
N GLU A 31 11.64 21.31 -15.42
CA GLU A 31 12.73 22.05 -14.74
C GLU A 31 13.57 21.22 -13.73
N SER A 32 14.25 20.19 -14.21
CA SER A 32 15.47 19.67 -13.55
C SER A 32 16.40 18.98 -14.53
N GLY A 33 17.37 19.74 -15.06
CA GLY A 33 18.24 19.32 -16.15
C GLY A 33 19.23 18.20 -15.81
N SER A 34 19.33 17.24 -16.71
CA SER A 34 20.54 16.42 -16.91
C SER A 34 20.69 16.14 -18.41
N ASP A 35 21.75 16.64 -19.04
CA ASP A 35 21.98 16.51 -20.48
C ASP A 35 22.08 15.05 -20.93
N PHE A 36 21.27 14.65 -21.92
CA PHE A 36 21.50 13.42 -22.68
C PHE A 36 20.94 13.48 -24.11
N GLU A 37 21.63 14.23 -24.99
CA GLU A 37 21.28 14.33 -26.42
C GLU A 37 21.69 13.05 -27.20
N VAL A 38 20.71 12.24 -27.62
CA VAL A 38 20.96 11.03 -28.43
C VAL A 38 20.77 11.31 -29.93
N GLN A 39 21.84 11.72 -30.61
CA GLN A 39 21.82 11.90 -32.08
C GLN A 39 21.79 10.56 -32.83
N LEU A 40 20.59 10.10 -33.22
CA LEU A 40 20.44 9.05 -34.23
C LEU A 40 20.88 9.55 -35.62
N LYS A 41 21.92 8.92 -36.19
CA LYS A 41 22.34 9.13 -37.60
C LYS A 41 22.41 7.82 -38.36
N SER A 42 21.50 7.67 -39.32
CA SER A 42 21.29 6.45 -40.14
C SER A 42 22.51 6.08 -40.99
N LYS A 43 22.98 4.83 -40.90
CA LYS A 43 24.08 4.31 -41.72
C LYS A 43 23.59 3.69 -43.03
N ARG A 44 23.98 4.28 -44.17
CA ARG A 44 23.95 3.62 -45.49
C ARG A 44 25.26 2.84 -45.73
N LYS A 45 25.19 1.79 -46.57
CA LYS A 45 26.34 0.91 -46.92
C LYS A 45 27.30 1.57 -47.92
N MET A 46 28.61 1.30 -47.78
CA MET A 46 29.58 1.21 -48.88
C MET A 46 30.75 0.27 -48.47
N LYS A 47 31.80 0.13 -49.29
CA LYS A 47 32.61 -1.11 -49.39
C LYS A 47 34.14 -0.86 -49.54
N GLN A 48 34.95 -1.69 -48.86
CA GLN A 48 36.36 -2.09 -49.13
C GLN A 48 37.47 -1.05 -49.46
N THR A 49 38.63 -1.15 -48.78
CA THR A 49 40.02 -1.19 -49.35
C THR A 49 41.04 -1.58 -48.26
N VAL A 50 42.35 -1.69 -48.55
CA VAL A 50 43.34 -2.52 -47.79
C VAL A 50 44.77 -1.89 -47.69
N ALA A 51 45.47 -2.13 -46.56
CA ALA A 51 46.91 -1.90 -46.27
C ALA A 51 47.41 -0.43 -46.13
N HIS A 52 48.61 -0.08 -45.60
CA HIS A 52 49.81 -0.85 -45.18
C HIS A 52 50.67 -0.07 -44.13
N GLY A 53 51.36 -0.74 -43.18
CA GLY A 53 52.47 -0.17 -42.34
C GLY A 53 52.06 0.65 -41.09
N THR A 54 52.87 0.87 -40.04
CA THR A 54 54.28 0.47 -39.73
C THR A 54 54.48 0.35 -38.19
N LEU A 55 55.57 -0.29 -37.73
CA LEU A 55 55.94 -0.60 -36.32
C LEU A 55 57.43 -0.22 -36.04
N PRO A 56 58.02 -0.46 -34.83
CA PRO A 56 57.48 -0.82 -33.51
C PRO A 56 57.72 0.37 -32.54
N PRO A 57 58.64 0.38 -31.54
CA PRO A 57 58.90 -0.48 -30.36
C PRO A 57 58.63 0.28 -29.02
N LYS A 58 58.93 -0.15 -27.78
CA LYS A 58 59.74 -1.24 -27.18
C LYS A 58 58.91 -2.03 -26.11
N ARG A 59 59.57 -2.62 -25.11
CA ARG A 59 59.07 -3.40 -23.94
C ARG A 59 60.19 -3.37 -22.85
N PRO A 60 59.98 -3.74 -21.56
CA PRO A 60 59.93 -5.17 -21.20
C PRO A 60 59.13 -5.62 -19.94
N ARG A 61 58.49 -6.79 -20.07
CA ARG A 61 58.45 -7.96 -19.16
C ARG A 61 58.61 -7.79 -17.63
N ARG A 62 57.71 -8.47 -16.88
CA ARG A 62 58.03 -9.78 -16.27
C ARG A 62 56.77 -10.65 -16.07
N ASN A 63 56.94 -11.98 -16.05
CA ASN A 63 55.88 -12.99 -15.92
C ASN A 63 56.46 -14.25 -15.23
N VAL A 64 55.74 -14.80 -14.25
CA VAL A 64 55.79 -16.15 -13.62
C VAL A 64 54.42 -16.26 -12.90
N SER A 65 53.54 -17.26 -12.99
CA SER A 65 53.65 -18.73 -13.15
C SER A 65 54.29 -19.40 -11.90
N ASP A 66 53.85 -20.55 -11.38
CA ASP A 66 52.97 -21.62 -11.90
C ASP A 66 52.08 -22.28 -10.79
N GLN A 67 51.06 -23.04 -11.23
CA GLN A 67 50.59 -24.41 -10.80
C GLN A 67 51.05 -24.94 -9.41
N SER A 68 50.32 -25.72 -8.59
CA SER A 68 49.34 -26.84 -8.74
C SER A 68 48.87 -27.25 -7.30
N SER A 69 47.97 -28.20 -6.95
CA SER A 69 46.82 -28.96 -7.53
C SER A 69 46.10 -29.68 -6.35
N SER A 70 44.97 -30.39 -6.60
CA SER A 70 44.34 -31.47 -5.76
C SER A 70 44.08 -31.19 -4.25
N SER A 71 42.85 -31.14 -3.71
CA SER A 71 41.69 -32.08 -3.70
C SER A 71 41.81 -33.31 -2.77
N VAL A 72 40.98 -33.36 -1.72
CA VAL A 72 40.29 -34.55 -1.14
C VAL A 72 39.36 -34.07 0.00
N THR A 73 38.26 -34.79 0.28
CA THR A 73 37.25 -34.46 1.31
C THR A 73 37.17 -35.55 2.41
N PRO A 74 36.09 -35.64 3.21
CA PRO A 74 36.05 -35.36 4.65
C PRO A 74 36.30 -36.61 5.54
N PRO A 75 36.16 -36.48 6.88
CA PRO A 75 34.91 -37.00 7.47
C PRO A 75 34.32 -36.10 8.60
N ALA A 76 33.15 -36.48 9.10
CA ALA A 76 32.41 -35.77 10.14
C ALA A 76 32.47 -36.49 11.51
N SER A 77 32.26 -35.76 12.61
CA SER A 77 31.72 -36.32 13.86
C SER A 77 31.11 -35.23 14.75
N SER A 78 29.89 -35.48 15.23
CA SER A 78 29.24 -34.73 16.34
C SER A 78 29.87 -35.15 17.68
N PRO A 79 29.70 -34.38 18.78
CA PRO A 79 28.50 -34.64 19.60
C PRO A 79 27.92 -33.42 20.35
N SER A 80 26.59 -33.41 20.55
CA SER A 80 25.95 -32.75 21.71
C SER A 80 26.12 -33.64 22.96
N PRO A 81 25.82 -33.17 24.18
CA PRO A 81 24.63 -33.75 24.84
C PRO A 81 23.93 -32.90 25.95
N VAL A 82 22.78 -33.44 26.41
CA VAL A 82 22.06 -33.21 27.68
C VAL A 82 21.25 -31.92 27.86
N GLN A 83 19.92 -32.08 27.81
CA GLN A 83 18.94 -31.25 28.52
C GLN A 83 18.88 -31.66 30.01
N LYS A 84 18.71 -30.72 30.96
CA LYS A 84 18.18 -31.01 32.31
C LYS A 84 17.31 -29.88 32.88
N GLY A 85 16.04 -30.21 33.06
CA GLY A 85 15.21 -29.72 34.16
C GLY A 85 14.45 -30.92 34.77
N PRO A 86 13.53 -30.72 35.73
CA PRO A 86 13.20 -29.50 36.46
C PRO A 86 13.51 -29.65 37.97
N ARG A 87 13.35 -28.58 38.77
CA ARG A 87 13.23 -28.73 40.24
C ARG A 87 12.20 -27.76 40.83
N ARG A 88 11.10 -28.31 41.33
CA ARG A 88 10.12 -27.59 42.16
C ARG A 88 10.69 -27.42 43.57
N THR A 89 10.55 -26.24 44.16
CA THR A 89 10.63 -26.04 45.62
C THR A 89 9.53 -25.09 46.09
N SER A 90 8.83 -25.47 47.14
CA SER A 90 7.63 -24.77 47.65
C SER A 90 7.75 -24.52 49.14
N ARG A 91 7.84 -23.25 49.56
CA ARG A 91 7.74 -22.71 50.95
C ARG A 91 8.03 -21.19 50.90
N GLN A 92 7.53 -20.31 51.79
CA GLN A 92 6.48 -20.41 52.82
C GLN A 92 5.92 -18.99 53.10
N ARG A 93 4.73 -18.86 53.74
CA ARG A 93 4.14 -17.56 54.17
C ARG A 93 4.69 -17.04 55.51
N ARG A 94 5.02 -15.74 55.56
CA ARG A 94 4.97 -14.70 56.64
C ARG A 94 5.69 -13.47 56.06
N GLY A 95 5.29 -12.20 56.19
CA GLY A 95 4.54 -11.48 57.23
C GLY A 95 5.54 -10.90 58.24
N LYS A 96 5.53 -9.61 58.64
CA LYS A 96 4.68 -8.42 58.42
C LYS A 96 5.54 -7.18 58.84
N GLU A 97 5.05 -5.95 58.69
CA GLU A 97 5.66 -4.68 59.17
C GLU A 97 6.90 -4.21 58.36
N GLY A 98 7.17 -2.92 58.22
CA GLY A 98 6.38 -1.72 58.60
C GLY A 98 7.13 -0.43 58.26
N GLY A 99 6.41 0.63 57.89
CA GLY A 99 6.98 1.95 57.54
C GLY A 99 5.91 2.90 57.04
N GLU A 100 5.87 4.10 57.62
CA GLU A 100 5.04 5.24 57.20
C GLU A 100 5.96 6.32 56.59
N GLU A 101 5.46 7.55 56.41
CA GLU A 101 6.07 8.66 55.65
C GLU A 101 5.99 8.49 54.11
N GLU A 102 5.60 9.48 53.30
CA GLU A 102 5.14 10.85 53.62
C GLU A 102 4.05 11.33 52.64
N ARG A 103 3.34 12.42 52.98
CA ARG A 103 2.27 13.00 52.15
C ARG A 103 2.83 13.93 51.06
N GLY A 104 2.63 13.56 49.81
CA GLY A 104 2.56 14.52 48.69
C GLY A 104 1.10 14.79 48.35
N GLU A 105 0.66 16.05 48.45
CA GLU A 105 -0.66 16.48 47.97
C GLU A 105 -0.51 17.05 46.55
N GLU A 106 -0.68 16.21 45.53
CA GLU A 106 -0.84 16.69 44.14
C GLU A 106 -2.30 17.02 43.86
N GLU A 107 -2.54 18.14 43.19
CA GLU A 107 -3.87 18.68 42.97
C GLU A 107 -4.70 17.77 42.06
N ARG A 108 -5.91 17.41 42.52
CA ARG A 108 -6.81 16.50 41.82
C ARG A 108 -7.49 17.21 40.65
N GLY A 109 -6.75 17.39 39.56
CA GLY A 109 -7.31 17.70 38.24
C GLY A 109 -8.34 16.65 37.84
N GLU A 110 -9.33 17.05 37.05
CA GLU A 110 -10.47 16.21 36.70
C GLU A 110 -10.08 15.16 35.65
N GLU A 111 -9.50 14.04 36.10
CA GLU A 111 -9.37 12.81 35.30
C GLU A 111 -10.77 12.28 34.95
N HIS A 112 -11.32 12.77 33.84
CA HIS A 112 -12.60 12.34 33.31
C HIS A 112 -12.49 10.88 32.86
N SER A 113 -12.88 9.97 33.76
CA SER A 113 -12.66 8.53 33.61
C SER A 113 -13.50 7.93 32.49
N THR A 114 -12.86 7.69 31.34
CA THR A 114 -13.28 6.68 30.36
C THR A 114 -12.23 5.57 30.28
N ALA A 115 -12.64 4.38 29.85
CA ALA A 115 -11.67 3.32 29.55
C ALA A 115 -10.72 3.81 28.45
N GLY A 116 -9.43 3.47 28.54
CA GLY A 116 -8.40 4.02 27.66
C GLY A 116 -8.75 3.82 26.18
N GLY A 117 -9.09 4.92 25.50
CA GLY A 117 -9.75 4.93 24.19
C GLY A 117 -8.94 4.29 23.07
N LEU A 118 -9.51 4.27 21.87
CA LEU A 118 -9.12 3.47 20.70
C LEU A 118 -7.59 3.34 20.48
N TYR A 119 -6.81 4.39 20.69
CA TYR A 119 -5.33 4.34 20.62
C TYR A 119 -4.69 3.45 21.67
N GLU A 120 -5.00 3.62 22.96
CA GLU A 120 -4.43 2.79 24.03
C GLU A 120 -5.03 1.37 24.06
N ALA A 121 -6.27 1.20 23.58
CA ALA A 121 -6.84 -0.12 23.31
C ALA A 121 -5.97 -0.89 22.30
N VAL A 122 -5.76 -0.32 21.10
CA VAL A 122 -4.92 -0.91 20.02
C VAL A 122 -3.46 -1.08 20.46
N LYS A 123 -2.84 -0.03 21.01
CA LYS A 123 -1.43 0.01 21.46
C LYS A 123 -1.13 -0.97 22.59
N SER A 124 -2.10 -1.27 23.46
CA SER A 124 -1.89 -2.23 24.54
C SER A 124 -1.95 -3.70 24.09
N GLY A 125 -2.55 -4.00 22.94
CA GLY A 125 -2.67 -5.36 22.40
C GLY A 125 -3.44 -6.36 23.27
N ARG A 126 -4.17 -5.88 24.30
CA ARG A 126 -4.88 -6.73 25.28
C ARG A 126 -6.22 -7.25 24.78
N SER A 127 -6.87 -6.51 23.88
CA SER A 127 -8.14 -6.87 23.24
C SER A 127 -7.89 -7.29 21.79
N ALA A 128 -8.73 -8.18 21.25
CA ALA A 128 -8.70 -8.51 19.84
C ALA A 128 -9.17 -7.31 19.01
N LEU A 129 -8.46 -6.97 17.92
CA LEU A 129 -8.80 -5.80 17.08
C LEU A 129 -10.25 -5.84 16.56
N ALA A 130 -10.77 -7.02 16.21
CA ALA A 130 -12.15 -7.18 15.78
C ALA A 130 -13.17 -6.82 16.89
N THR A 131 -12.83 -7.03 18.16
CA THR A 131 -13.65 -6.61 19.30
C THR A 131 -13.66 -5.09 19.43
N VAL A 132 -12.48 -4.47 19.45
CA VAL A 132 -12.32 -3.00 19.56
C VAL A 132 -13.02 -2.26 18.40
N VAL A 133 -12.92 -2.81 17.18
CA VAL A 133 -13.64 -2.28 16.00
C VAL A 133 -15.15 -2.48 16.11
N SER A 134 -15.62 -3.56 16.74
CA SER A 134 -17.06 -3.80 16.95
C SER A 134 -17.64 -2.88 18.01
N GLU A 135 -16.92 -2.69 19.12
CA GLU A 135 -17.28 -1.76 20.21
C GLU A 135 -17.40 -0.33 19.68
N TRP A 136 -16.35 0.19 19.02
CA TRP A 136 -16.38 1.51 18.38
C TRP A 136 -17.51 1.65 17.33
N LEU A 137 -17.81 0.58 16.59
CA LEU A 137 -18.91 0.58 15.59
C LEU A 137 -20.30 0.52 16.23
N GLU A 138 -20.45 0.05 17.47
CA GLU A 138 -21.69 0.13 18.23
C GLU A 138 -21.88 1.54 18.82
N ASP A 139 -20.80 2.21 19.23
CA ASP A 139 -20.83 3.60 19.70
C ASP A 139 -21.06 4.60 18.54
N TYR A 140 -20.41 4.41 17.39
CA TYR A 140 -20.65 5.22 16.18
C TYR A 140 -22.11 5.15 15.68
N LYS A 141 -22.80 4.02 15.88
CA LYS A 141 -24.24 3.87 15.56
C LYS A 141 -25.16 4.59 16.54
N GLN A 142 -24.66 4.97 17.72
CA GLN A 142 -25.40 5.73 18.74
C GLN A 142 -25.16 7.24 18.58
N ASP A 143 -23.92 7.66 18.35
CA ASP A 143 -23.54 9.03 18.00
C ASP A 143 -22.43 9.01 16.94
N GLN A 144 -22.80 9.32 15.69
CA GLN A 144 -21.87 9.35 14.55
C GLN A 144 -20.78 10.44 14.73
N GLU A 145 -21.12 11.58 15.33
CA GLU A 145 -20.17 12.69 15.54
C GLU A 145 -19.14 12.31 16.62
N ALA A 146 -19.58 11.68 17.70
CA ALA A 146 -18.68 11.21 18.76
C ALA A 146 -17.77 10.06 18.28
N GLY A 147 -18.32 9.08 17.57
CA GLY A 147 -17.53 7.97 17.00
C GLY A 147 -16.51 8.45 15.95
N LEU A 148 -16.91 9.40 15.08
CA LEU A 148 -15.99 10.07 14.15
C LEU A 148 -14.89 10.84 14.91
N LEU A 149 -15.24 11.56 15.97
CA LEU A 149 -14.30 12.34 16.76
C LEU A 149 -13.27 11.45 17.50
N GLU A 150 -13.69 10.29 18.03
CA GLU A 150 -12.72 9.32 18.58
C GLU A 150 -11.80 8.78 17.48
N LEU A 151 -12.35 8.40 16.32
CA LEU A 151 -11.54 7.90 15.21
C LEU A 151 -10.53 8.95 14.74
N ILE A 152 -10.93 10.21 14.60
CA ILE A 152 -10.02 11.32 14.26
C ILE A 152 -8.90 11.46 15.31
N ASN A 153 -9.25 11.46 16.60
CA ASN A 153 -8.26 11.56 17.67
C ASN A 153 -7.31 10.35 17.73
N PHE A 154 -7.80 9.14 17.45
CA PHE A 154 -6.97 7.94 17.30
C PHE A 154 -5.90 8.11 16.19
N LEU A 155 -6.29 8.65 15.04
CA LEU A 155 -5.38 8.87 13.91
C LEU A 155 -4.33 9.96 14.24
N VAL A 156 -4.73 11.03 14.93
CA VAL A 156 -3.85 12.09 15.43
C VAL A 156 -2.84 11.55 16.45
N GLN A 157 -3.28 10.68 17.37
CA GLN A 157 -2.43 10.03 18.36
C GLN A 157 -1.49 8.99 17.73
N CYS A 158 -1.92 8.27 16.68
CA CYS A 158 -1.05 7.40 15.88
C CYS A 158 0.09 8.17 15.19
N CYS A 159 -0.13 9.44 14.84
CA CYS A 159 0.92 10.33 14.33
C CYS A 159 1.94 10.75 15.41
N GLY A 160 1.75 10.37 16.68
CA GLY A 160 2.56 10.82 17.81
C GLY A 160 2.19 12.21 18.34
N CYS A 161 1.13 12.84 17.82
CA CYS A 161 0.65 14.12 18.33
C CYS A 161 -0.07 13.94 19.68
N LYS A 162 0.11 14.91 20.59
CA LYS A 162 -0.59 14.96 21.88
C LYS A 162 -1.78 15.93 21.90
N GLY A 163 -1.97 16.67 20.82
CA GLY A 163 -3.14 17.53 20.64
C GLY A 163 -4.42 16.72 20.48
N VAL A 164 -5.54 17.31 20.88
CA VAL A 164 -6.87 16.68 20.87
C VAL A 164 -7.80 17.54 20.02
N VAL A 165 -8.39 16.94 18.98
CA VAL A 165 -9.45 17.59 18.20
C VAL A 165 -10.71 17.58 19.04
N SER A 166 -11.29 18.76 19.30
CA SER A 166 -12.57 18.89 20.00
C SER A 166 -13.76 18.78 19.03
N LYS A 167 -14.97 18.54 19.56
CA LYS A 167 -16.20 18.55 18.75
C LYS A 167 -16.41 19.91 18.07
N GLU A 168 -16.14 21.00 18.79
CA GLU A 168 -16.22 22.37 18.25
C GLU A 168 -15.26 22.58 17.07
N MET A 169 -14.02 22.08 17.14
CA MET A 169 -13.08 22.15 16.02
C MET A 169 -13.62 21.41 14.80
N LEU A 170 -14.13 20.18 14.99
CA LEU A 170 -14.66 19.36 13.90
C LEU A 170 -15.90 19.95 13.23
N THR A 171 -16.74 20.69 13.96
CA THR A 171 -17.97 21.32 13.42
C THR A 171 -17.73 22.73 12.87
N SER A 172 -16.67 23.44 13.27
CA SER A 172 -16.50 24.89 12.97
C SER A 172 -15.19 25.31 12.27
N MET A 173 -14.24 24.39 12.09
CA MET A 173 -12.94 24.70 11.46
C MET A 173 -12.69 23.83 10.23
N ASP A 174 -12.07 24.43 9.20
CA ASP A 174 -11.56 23.67 8.05
C ASP A 174 -10.43 22.72 8.46
N ASN A 175 -10.29 21.61 7.74
CA ASN A 175 -9.24 20.61 7.98
C ASN A 175 -7.83 21.23 7.97
N SER A 176 -7.59 22.27 7.16
CA SER A 176 -6.33 23.03 7.15
C SER A 176 -5.99 23.62 8.51
N ASP A 177 -6.99 24.16 9.20
CA ASP A 177 -6.84 24.94 10.42
C ASP A 177 -6.74 24.02 11.63
N ILE A 178 -7.48 22.90 11.61
CA ILE A 178 -7.31 21.78 12.54
C ILE A 178 -5.87 21.25 12.46
N ILE A 179 -5.36 20.98 11.26
CA ILE A 179 -3.99 20.49 11.06
C ILE A 179 -2.95 21.55 11.47
N CYS A 180 -3.19 22.83 11.18
CA CYS A 180 -2.34 23.93 11.65
C CYS A 180 -2.30 24.01 13.18
N GLN A 181 -3.42 23.78 13.87
CA GLN A 181 -3.46 23.77 15.34
C GLN A 181 -2.72 22.54 15.91
N LEU A 182 -3.01 21.34 15.40
CA LEU A 182 -2.31 20.10 15.79
C LEU A 182 -0.79 20.18 15.53
N THR A 183 -0.36 20.94 14.51
CA THR A 183 1.06 21.18 14.23
C THR A 183 1.73 22.06 15.31
N LYS A 184 1.02 22.99 15.95
CA LYS A 184 1.56 23.80 17.07
C LYS A 184 1.70 22.97 18.36
N GLU A 185 0.83 21.97 18.53
CA GLU A 185 0.80 21.08 19.70
C GLU A 185 1.74 19.88 19.56
N PHE A 186 2.33 19.68 18.38
CA PHE A 186 3.31 18.65 18.10
C PHE A 186 4.68 19.00 18.70
N LYS A 187 5.00 18.44 19.88
CA LYS A 187 6.33 18.57 20.51
C LYS A 187 7.32 17.60 19.84
N GLU A 188 8.39 18.16 19.27
CA GLU A 188 9.33 17.45 18.39
C GLU A 188 10.26 16.43 19.09
N ASP A 189 10.22 16.38 20.44
CA ASP A 189 11.13 15.61 21.31
C ASP A 189 11.08 14.07 21.17
N LEU A 190 10.19 13.51 20.33
CA LEU A 190 9.98 12.07 20.16
C LEU A 190 10.05 11.66 18.67
N SER A 191 11.27 11.42 18.18
CA SER A 191 11.55 11.04 16.78
C SER A 191 11.18 9.59 16.39
N ALA A 192 10.28 8.95 17.14
CA ALA A 192 9.87 7.55 16.95
C ALA A 192 8.34 7.40 17.09
N TYR A 193 7.64 7.28 15.96
CA TYR A 193 6.19 7.08 15.88
C TYR A 193 5.82 5.60 15.62
N PRO A 194 4.75 5.07 16.23
CA PRO A 194 4.49 3.62 16.30
C PRO A 194 3.76 3.09 15.05
N LEU A 195 4.49 2.72 13.99
CA LEU A 195 3.92 2.09 12.80
C LEU A 195 4.65 0.80 12.41
N SER A 196 4.11 -0.33 12.85
CA SER A 196 4.45 -1.67 12.35
C SER A 196 3.29 -2.64 12.59
N SER A 197 2.77 -3.22 11.50
CA SER A 197 1.67 -4.20 11.43
C SER A 197 0.32 -3.84 12.09
N VAL A 198 -0.70 -3.65 11.24
CA VAL A 198 -2.14 -3.83 11.57
C VAL A 198 -2.78 -4.55 10.38
N GLY A 199 -3.69 -5.50 10.64
CA GLY A 199 -4.39 -6.30 9.63
C GLY A 199 -5.84 -5.83 9.37
N PRO A 200 -6.45 -6.17 8.22
CA PRO A 200 -7.77 -5.66 7.84
C PRO A 200 -8.92 -6.57 8.33
N GLN A 201 -9.93 -6.00 9.01
CA GLN A 201 -11.34 -6.46 8.98
C GLN A 201 -12.29 -5.31 9.37
N CYS A 202 -13.01 -4.75 8.39
CA CYS A 202 -14.22 -3.93 8.59
C CYS A 202 -15.23 -4.35 7.50
N GLN A 203 -16.51 -4.57 7.83
CA GLN A 203 -17.46 -5.20 6.90
C GLN A 203 -18.58 -4.25 6.42
N HIS A 204 -18.61 -4.05 5.10
CA HIS A 204 -19.79 -3.98 4.20
C HIS A 204 -21.02 -3.09 4.51
N SER A 205 -21.16 -2.39 5.64
CA SER A 205 -22.31 -1.51 5.92
C SER A 205 -21.92 -0.06 6.22
N LEU A 206 -20.66 0.20 6.56
CA LEU A 206 -20.15 1.53 6.93
C LEU A 206 -19.47 2.25 5.76
N LEU A 207 -19.10 1.51 4.70
CA LEU A 207 -18.40 2.04 3.51
C LEU A 207 -19.30 2.84 2.57
N TYR A 208 -20.60 2.84 2.84
CA TYR A 208 -21.66 3.56 2.12
C TYR A 208 -22.31 4.63 3.02
N ASP A 209 -21.65 4.98 4.14
CA ASP A 209 -22.06 6.09 4.99
C ASP A 209 -21.44 7.39 4.45
N ASP A 210 -22.31 8.24 3.89
CA ASP A 210 -21.97 9.57 3.37
C ASP A 210 -21.24 10.46 4.39
N PHE A 211 -21.35 10.21 5.70
CA PHE A 211 -20.74 11.03 6.74
C PHE A 211 -19.28 10.64 7.07
N LEU A 212 -18.98 9.33 7.18
CA LEU A 212 -17.68 8.87 7.68
C LEU A 212 -16.55 9.18 6.68
N PHE A 213 -16.70 8.73 5.43
CA PHE A 213 -15.60 8.79 4.47
C PHE A 213 -15.45 10.16 3.80
N SER A 214 -16.54 10.94 3.73
CA SER A 214 -16.48 12.36 3.32
C SER A 214 -15.71 13.23 4.32
N SER A 215 -15.75 12.89 5.61
CA SER A 215 -14.96 13.55 6.66
C SER A 215 -13.52 13.02 6.73
N LEU A 216 -13.36 11.70 6.72
CA LEU A 216 -12.07 11.02 6.94
C LEU A 216 -11.07 11.20 5.78
N VAL A 217 -11.51 11.09 4.52
CA VAL A 217 -10.59 11.13 3.37
C VAL A 217 -9.96 12.52 3.16
N PRO A 218 -10.69 13.64 3.27
CA PRO A 218 -10.08 14.98 3.25
C PRO A 218 -9.12 15.25 4.40
N LEU A 219 -9.44 14.80 5.63
CA LEU A 219 -8.51 14.93 6.77
C LEU A 219 -7.21 14.14 6.53
N LEU A 220 -7.30 12.88 6.07
CA LEU A 220 -6.12 12.08 5.71
C LEU A 220 -5.31 12.72 4.58
N THR A 221 -5.99 13.35 3.61
CA THR A 221 -5.37 14.09 2.50
C THR A 221 -4.60 15.31 3.00
N GLY A 222 -5.19 16.16 3.85
CA GLY A 222 -4.50 17.30 4.45
C GLY A 222 -3.31 16.88 5.32
N LEU A 223 -3.47 15.83 6.14
CA LEU A 223 -2.37 15.28 6.94
C LEU A 223 -1.26 14.71 6.05
N ALA A 224 -1.60 14.17 4.87
CA ALA A 224 -0.64 13.66 3.89
C ALA A 224 0.16 14.77 3.17
N ASP A 225 -0.32 16.02 3.13
CA ASP A 225 0.44 17.14 2.55
C ASP A 225 1.20 17.98 3.58
N SER A 226 0.88 17.86 4.88
CA SER A 226 1.55 18.58 5.97
C SER A 226 3.09 18.51 5.92
N GLN A 227 3.79 19.59 6.30
CA GLN A 227 5.26 19.57 6.34
C GLN A 227 5.83 18.64 7.43
N VAL A 228 5.04 18.26 8.44
CA VAL A 228 5.44 17.33 9.51
C VAL A 228 5.55 15.90 8.97
N ARG A 229 6.75 15.28 9.05
CA ARG A 229 6.99 13.90 8.57
C ARG A 229 6.06 12.88 9.23
N ALA A 230 5.78 13.04 10.52
CA ALA A 230 4.97 12.09 11.29
C ALA A 230 3.51 12.08 10.83
N PHE A 231 2.90 13.25 10.56
CA PHE A 231 1.57 13.34 9.94
C PHE A 231 1.59 12.66 8.56
N ARG A 232 2.49 13.06 7.64
CA ARG A 232 2.50 12.49 6.28
C ARG A 232 2.68 11.00 6.24
N HIS A 233 3.65 10.47 6.99
CA HIS A 233 3.95 9.04 6.97
C HIS A 233 2.75 8.22 7.48
N THR A 234 2.13 8.69 8.54
CA THR A 234 1.02 7.99 9.19
C THR A 234 -0.24 8.07 8.35
N SER A 235 -0.66 9.27 7.92
CA SER A 235 -1.86 9.42 7.09
C SER A 235 -1.72 8.73 5.73
N THR A 236 -0.52 8.75 5.12
CA THR A 236 -0.28 7.99 3.88
C THR A 236 -0.43 6.50 4.13
N PHE A 237 0.17 5.94 5.19
CA PHE A 237 0.04 4.53 5.52
C PHE A 237 -1.42 4.12 5.77
N ILE A 238 -2.17 4.93 6.54
CA ILE A 238 -3.60 4.72 6.79
C ILE A 238 -4.38 4.77 5.46
N ALA A 239 -4.18 5.80 4.65
CA ALA A 239 -4.86 5.97 3.37
C ALA A 239 -4.57 4.81 2.41
N MET A 240 -3.34 4.31 2.35
CA MET A 240 -2.99 3.14 1.54
C MET A 240 -3.70 1.86 2.04
N LYS A 241 -3.86 1.68 3.36
CA LYS A 241 -4.56 0.51 3.93
C LYS A 241 -6.08 0.61 3.80
N LEU A 242 -6.66 1.79 3.98
CA LEU A 242 -8.06 2.07 3.67
C LEU A 242 -8.36 1.77 2.20
N MET A 243 -7.50 2.26 1.30
CA MET A 243 -7.60 2.01 -0.13
C MET A 243 -7.53 0.51 -0.48
N SER A 244 -6.63 -0.27 0.14
CA SER A 244 -6.63 -1.74 -0.01
C SER A 244 -7.97 -2.37 0.42
N ALA A 245 -8.51 -1.99 1.58
CA ALA A 245 -9.80 -2.52 2.06
C ALA A 245 -10.98 -2.13 1.14
N VAL A 246 -10.98 -0.91 0.60
CA VAL A 246 -11.96 -0.46 -0.41
C VAL A 246 -11.86 -1.28 -1.70
N VAL A 247 -10.65 -1.67 -2.13
CA VAL A 247 -10.45 -2.55 -3.28
C VAL A 247 -10.96 -3.97 -3.01
N GLU A 248 -10.67 -4.55 -1.85
CA GLU A 248 -11.17 -5.87 -1.44
C GLU A 248 -12.71 -5.90 -1.41
N VAL A 249 -13.34 -4.88 -0.84
CA VAL A 249 -14.80 -4.76 -0.81
C VAL A 249 -15.39 -4.52 -2.20
N ALA A 250 -14.74 -3.71 -3.06
CA ALA A 250 -15.18 -3.51 -4.43
C ALA A 250 -15.18 -4.82 -5.25
N VAL A 251 -14.20 -5.70 -5.05
CA VAL A 251 -14.19 -7.04 -5.70
C VAL A 251 -15.35 -7.91 -5.20
N SER A 252 -15.65 -7.87 -3.89
CA SER A 252 -16.81 -8.55 -3.29
C SER A 252 -18.14 -8.03 -3.87
N VAL A 253 -18.31 -6.71 -3.96
CA VAL A 253 -19.51 -6.07 -4.54
C VAL A 253 -19.66 -6.41 -6.02
N PHE A 254 -18.57 -6.34 -6.80
CA PHE A 254 -18.61 -6.70 -8.23
C PHE A 254 -19.04 -8.16 -8.43
N ALA A 255 -18.53 -9.09 -7.62
CA ALA A 255 -18.96 -10.49 -7.67
C ALA A 255 -20.46 -10.63 -7.34
N GLN A 256 -20.98 -9.87 -6.37
CA GLN A 256 -22.41 -9.85 -6.03
C GLN A 256 -23.26 -9.26 -7.17
N ILE A 257 -22.83 -8.19 -7.84
CA ILE A 257 -23.48 -7.64 -9.05
C ILE A 257 -23.60 -8.73 -10.12
N GLN A 258 -22.50 -9.43 -10.46
CA GLN A 258 -22.52 -10.46 -11.51
C GLN A 258 -23.45 -11.64 -11.15
N VAL A 259 -23.52 -12.04 -9.88
CA VAL A 259 -24.45 -13.08 -9.43
C VAL A 259 -25.91 -12.60 -9.48
N THR A 260 -26.20 -11.38 -9.03
CA THR A 260 -27.56 -10.82 -9.03
C THR A 260 -28.05 -10.54 -10.45
N LYS A 261 -27.18 -10.04 -11.35
CA LYS A 261 -27.49 -9.86 -12.78
C LYS A 261 -27.95 -11.16 -13.44
N ARG A 262 -27.19 -12.25 -13.26
CA ARG A 262 -27.54 -13.58 -13.76
C ARG A 262 -28.86 -14.10 -13.16
N ARG A 263 -29.15 -13.81 -11.88
CA ARG A 263 -30.44 -14.13 -11.25
C ARG A 263 -31.60 -13.36 -11.88
N CYS A 264 -31.43 -12.06 -12.15
CA CYS A 264 -32.42 -11.23 -12.87
C CYS A 264 -32.70 -11.79 -14.27
N GLU A 265 -31.66 -12.14 -15.02
CA GLU A 265 -31.76 -12.70 -16.38
C GLU A 265 -32.50 -14.04 -16.39
N LEU A 266 -32.15 -14.95 -15.47
CA LEU A 266 -32.80 -16.26 -15.35
C LEU A 266 -34.29 -16.15 -14.95
N GLU A 267 -34.65 -15.25 -14.03
CA GLU A 267 -36.05 -15.03 -13.62
C GLU A 267 -36.86 -14.32 -14.73
N LYS A 268 -36.24 -13.36 -15.44
CA LYS A 268 -36.83 -12.67 -16.61
C LYS A 268 -37.11 -13.65 -17.77
N ASN A 269 -36.20 -14.59 -18.02
CA ASN A 269 -36.28 -15.52 -19.16
C ASN A 269 -37.28 -16.68 -18.96
N LYS A 270 -37.92 -16.80 -17.78
CA LYS A 270 -39.03 -17.74 -17.58
C LYS A 270 -40.25 -17.38 -18.43
N ALA A 271 -41.04 -18.38 -18.78
CA ALA A 271 -42.40 -18.21 -19.30
C ALA A 271 -43.26 -17.38 -18.32
N ALA A 272 -44.23 -16.62 -18.84
CA ALA A 272 -45.02 -15.67 -18.04
C ALA A 272 -45.73 -16.33 -16.84
N GLU A 273 -46.25 -17.55 -17.03
CA GLU A 273 -46.94 -18.36 -16.02
C GLU A 273 -46.05 -18.84 -14.86
N HIS A 274 -44.72 -18.74 -15.00
CA HIS A 274 -43.74 -19.19 -14.00
C HIS A 274 -42.79 -18.07 -13.54
N ARG A 275 -43.03 -16.83 -13.99
CA ARG A 275 -42.22 -15.65 -13.65
C ARG A 275 -42.74 -15.00 -12.37
N ALA A 276 -41.95 -15.03 -11.30
CA ALA A 276 -42.29 -14.31 -10.08
C ALA A 276 -41.99 -12.81 -10.26
N THR A 277 -43.01 -12.01 -10.55
CA THR A 277 -42.89 -10.56 -10.84
C THR A 277 -42.29 -9.78 -9.68
N GLN A 278 -42.86 -9.91 -8.48
CA GLN A 278 -42.35 -9.28 -7.26
C GLN A 278 -40.87 -9.61 -7.02
N LYS A 279 -40.50 -10.90 -7.10
CA LYS A 279 -39.12 -11.36 -6.94
C LYS A 279 -38.17 -10.79 -8.01
N LEU A 280 -38.65 -10.60 -9.24
CA LEU A 280 -37.88 -9.95 -10.30
C LEU A 280 -37.71 -8.45 -10.05
N GLU A 281 -38.63 -7.80 -9.34
CA GLU A 281 -38.52 -6.40 -8.91
C GLU A 281 -37.58 -6.25 -7.71
N GLU A 282 -37.66 -7.13 -6.71
CA GLU A 282 -36.72 -7.23 -5.59
C GLU A 282 -35.27 -7.44 -6.09
N LEU A 283 -35.06 -8.38 -7.01
CA LEU A 283 -33.74 -8.63 -7.61
C LEU A 283 -33.21 -7.45 -8.44
N LYS A 284 -34.09 -6.71 -9.13
CA LYS A 284 -33.70 -5.46 -9.84
C LYS A 284 -33.31 -4.36 -8.86
N LYS A 285 -34.06 -4.17 -7.77
CA LYS A 285 -33.77 -3.17 -6.73
C LYS A 285 -32.40 -3.44 -6.12
N SER A 286 -32.16 -4.68 -5.70
CA SER A 286 -30.85 -5.11 -5.17
C SER A 286 -29.71 -4.97 -6.19
N HIS A 287 -29.97 -5.12 -7.49
CA HIS A 287 -28.98 -4.84 -8.53
C HIS A 287 -28.68 -3.34 -8.70
N SER A 288 -29.64 -2.45 -8.43
CA SER A 288 -29.41 -0.99 -8.44
C SER A 288 -28.56 -0.58 -7.24
N GLU A 289 -28.99 -0.99 -6.04
CA GLU A 289 -28.28 -0.74 -4.78
C GLU A 289 -26.81 -1.19 -4.84
N LEU A 290 -26.53 -2.37 -5.42
CA LEU A 290 -25.16 -2.85 -5.59
C LEU A 290 -24.34 -2.04 -6.62
N LEU A 291 -24.96 -1.41 -7.63
CA LEU A 291 -24.28 -0.51 -8.57
C LEU A 291 -24.01 0.87 -7.95
N GLU A 292 -24.93 1.36 -7.11
CA GLU A 292 -24.79 2.59 -6.33
C GLU A 292 -23.59 2.45 -5.36
N HIS A 293 -23.59 1.41 -4.52
CA HIS A 293 -22.45 1.00 -3.69
C HIS A 293 -21.13 0.86 -4.46
N GLN A 294 -21.17 0.30 -5.68
CA GLN A 294 -19.98 0.15 -6.53
C GLN A 294 -19.45 1.50 -7.03
N THR A 295 -20.31 2.49 -7.20
CA THR A 295 -19.98 3.86 -7.63
C THR A 295 -19.37 4.65 -6.48
N GLU A 296 -19.92 4.54 -5.27
CA GLU A 296 -19.38 5.13 -4.04
C GLU A 296 -17.95 4.62 -3.74
N LEU A 297 -17.73 3.30 -3.83
CA LEU A 297 -16.38 2.72 -3.67
C LEU A 297 -15.40 3.20 -4.75
N CYS A 298 -15.88 3.48 -5.96
CA CYS A 298 -15.06 4.11 -7.00
C CYS A 298 -14.73 5.58 -6.64
N SER A 299 -15.66 6.32 -6.05
CA SER A 299 -15.44 7.69 -5.57
C SER A 299 -14.39 7.74 -4.46
N ILE A 300 -14.54 6.90 -3.42
CA ILE A 300 -13.59 6.81 -2.29
C ILE A 300 -12.19 6.41 -2.78
N ARG A 301 -12.09 5.40 -3.67
CA ARG A 301 -10.82 5.06 -4.35
C ARG A 301 -10.21 6.29 -5.01
N ASN A 302 -10.98 6.97 -5.85
CA ASN A 302 -10.47 8.03 -6.70
C ASN A 302 -10.03 9.25 -5.87
N ALA A 303 -10.74 9.56 -4.78
CA ALA A 303 -10.35 10.56 -3.81
C ALA A 303 -9.02 10.22 -3.12
N ILE A 304 -8.83 8.98 -2.64
CA ILE A 304 -7.56 8.57 -2.02
C ILE A 304 -6.42 8.53 -3.05
N PHE A 305 -6.68 8.08 -4.27
CA PHE A 305 -5.65 7.99 -5.30
C PHE A 305 -5.17 9.37 -5.75
N LYS A 306 -6.12 10.28 -6.07
CA LYS A 306 -5.82 11.63 -6.57
C LYS A 306 -5.41 12.60 -5.44
N GLY A 307 -5.95 12.44 -4.23
CA GLY A 307 -5.56 13.26 -3.07
C GLY A 307 -4.25 12.83 -2.41
N VAL A 308 -4.01 11.52 -2.26
CA VAL A 308 -2.85 10.99 -1.52
C VAL A 308 -1.83 10.32 -2.44
N PHE A 309 -2.21 9.29 -3.19
CA PHE A 309 -1.23 8.44 -3.90
C PHE A 309 -0.37 9.24 -4.89
N VAL A 310 -0.97 10.01 -5.80
CA VAL A 310 -0.25 10.75 -6.86
C VAL A 310 0.66 11.87 -6.33
N HIS A 311 0.56 12.23 -5.05
CA HIS A 311 1.50 13.14 -4.38
C HIS A 311 2.53 12.38 -3.54
N ARG A 312 2.16 11.29 -2.87
CA ARG A 312 3.02 10.59 -1.91
C ARG A 312 3.90 9.48 -2.50
N TYR A 313 3.57 8.93 -3.67
CA TYR A 313 4.50 8.02 -4.38
C TYR A 313 5.85 8.69 -4.70
N ARG A 314 5.87 10.03 -4.74
CA ARG A 314 7.02 10.91 -4.99
C ARG A 314 7.43 11.78 -3.77
N ASP A 315 7.02 11.42 -2.55
CA ASP A 315 7.43 12.15 -1.33
C ASP A 315 8.97 12.14 -1.16
N ARG A 316 9.54 13.17 -0.53
CA ARG A 316 10.97 13.25 -0.23
C ARG A 316 11.44 12.06 0.64
N VAL A 317 10.57 11.55 1.51
CA VAL A 317 10.82 10.47 2.47
C VAL A 317 10.69 9.09 1.79
N PRO A 318 11.73 8.24 1.73
CA PRO A 318 11.70 6.99 0.97
C PRO A 318 10.79 5.92 1.57
N GLU A 319 10.56 5.91 2.89
CA GLU A 319 9.65 4.96 3.51
C GLU A 319 8.19 5.20 3.06
N ILE A 320 7.81 6.47 2.86
CA ILE A 320 6.49 6.86 2.34
C ILE A 320 6.33 6.37 0.90
N ARG A 321 7.34 6.60 0.04
CA ARG A 321 7.33 6.11 -1.36
C ARG A 321 7.24 4.58 -1.43
N ALA A 322 7.99 3.88 -0.58
CA ALA A 322 7.96 2.42 -0.49
C ALA A 322 6.57 1.88 -0.08
N VAL A 323 5.89 2.54 0.88
CA VAL A 323 4.52 2.21 1.30
C VAL A 323 3.52 2.39 0.16
N CYS A 324 3.61 3.47 -0.63
CA CYS A 324 2.77 3.66 -1.82
C CYS A 324 3.01 2.57 -2.88
N VAL A 325 4.27 2.24 -3.18
CA VAL A 325 4.61 1.21 -4.18
C VAL A 325 4.15 -0.19 -3.77
N GLU A 326 4.32 -0.56 -2.49
CA GLU A 326 3.83 -1.83 -1.94
C GLU A 326 2.30 -1.93 -2.00
N ALA A 327 1.59 -0.84 -1.70
CA ALA A 327 0.13 -0.80 -1.77
C ALA A 327 -0.38 -0.91 -3.22
N LEU A 328 0.22 -0.18 -4.16
CA LEU A 328 -0.14 -0.25 -5.58
C LEU A 328 0.02 -1.66 -6.15
N GLY A 329 1.13 -2.34 -5.87
CA GLY A 329 1.33 -3.73 -6.27
C GLY A 329 0.21 -4.65 -5.76
N GLY A 330 -0.20 -4.46 -4.50
CA GLY A 330 -1.35 -5.13 -3.91
C GLY A 330 -2.66 -4.87 -4.65
N TRP A 331 -2.98 -3.61 -4.99
CA TRP A 331 -4.22 -3.28 -5.71
C TRP A 331 -4.26 -3.88 -7.13
N VAL A 332 -3.13 -3.90 -7.83
CA VAL A 332 -3.01 -4.51 -9.17
C VAL A 332 -3.23 -6.02 -9.11
N LEU A 333 -2.71 -6.69 -8.08
CA LEU A 333 -2.99 -8.12 -7.82
C LEU A 333 -4.47 -8.35 -7.46
N SER A 334 -5.00 -7.64 -6.47
CA SER A 334 -6.34 -7.87 -5.92
C SER A 334 -7.47 -7.56 -6.91
N ASN A 335 -7.31 -6.58 -7.80
CA ASN A 335 -8.36 -6.16 -8.73
C ASN A 335 -7.78 -5.77 -10.11
N SER A 336 -7.17 -6.75 -10.77
CA SER A 336 -6.45 -6.54 -12.04
C SER A 336 -7.34 -6.07 -13.20
N SER A 337 -8.67 -6.22 -13.13
CA SER A 337 -9.58 -5.65 -14.15
C SER A 337 -9.67 -4.13 -14.09
N VAL A 338 -9.45 -3.52 -12.92
CA VAL A 338 -9.41 -2.06 -12.73
C VAL A 338 -7.98 -1.52 -12.82
N PHE A 339 -7.00 -2.23 -12.26
CA PHE A 339 -5.65 -1.68 -12.03
C PHE A 339 -4.56 -2.19 -12.97
N LEU A 340 -4.72 -3.31 -13.69
CA LEU A 340 -3.68 -3.80 -14.61
C LEU A 340 -3.82 -3.14 -15.99
N ASN A 341 -3.39 -1.87 -16.05
CA ASN A 341 -3.27 -1.03 -17.24
C ASN A 341 -2.12 -0.02 -17.06
N ASP A 342 -1.69 0.63 -18.15
CA ASP A 342 -0.54 1.56 -18.16
C ASP A 342 -0.70 2.75 -17.21
N GLY A 343 -1.93 3.26 -17.01
CA GLY A 343 -2.23 4.38 -16.13
C GLY A 343 -1.79 4.14 -14.68
N TYR A 344 -1.85 2.89 -14.22
CA TYR A 344 -1.34 2.48 -12.90
C TYR A 344 0.07 1.86 -12.99
N LEU A 345 0.34 1.00 -13.99
CA LEU A 345 1.62 0.30 -14.11
C LEU A 345 2.82 1.25 -14.28
N LYS A 346 2.63 2.41 -14.93
CA LYS A 346 3.69 3.42 -15.10
C LYS A 346 4.38 3.80 -13.79
N TYR A 347 3.64 3.88 -12.67
CA TYR A 347 4.21 4.25 -11.38
C TYR A 347 5.18 3.16 -10.88
N LEU A 348 4.85 1.88 -11.00
CA LEU A 348 5.77 0.79 -10.62
C LEU A 348 7.08 0.86 -11.41
N GLY A 349 6.99 1.10 -12.73
CA GLY A 349 8.14 1.21 -13.63
C GLY A 349 8.97 2.48 -13.44
N TRP A 350 8.34 3.61 -13.10
CA TRP A 350 9.06 4.81 -12.67
C TRP A 350 9.84 4.54 -11.37
N MET A 351 9.23 3.88 -10.39
CA MET A 351 9.87 3.63 -9.09
C MET A 351 11.00 2.57 -9.12
N LEU A 352 11.14 1.80 -10.21
CA LEU A 352 12.38 1.04 -10.51
C LEU A 352 13.63 1.95 -10.62
N HIS A 353 13.44 3.24 -10.90
CA HIS A 353 14.51 4.24 -11.06
C HIS A 353 14.78 5.03 -9.77
N ASP A 354 14.10 4.72 -8.65
CA ASP A 354 14.29 5.43 -7.38
C ASP A 354 15.76 5.37 -6.91
N LYS A 355 16.27 6.48 -6.36
CA LYS A 355 17.63 6.58 -5.82
C LYS A 355 17.85 5.64 -4.63
N GLN A 356 16.81 5.35 -3.84
CA GLN A 356 16.86 4.56 -2.60
C GLN A 356 16.48 3.08 -2.83
N PRO A 357 17.29 2.12 -2.34
CA PRO A 357 17.10 0.70 -2.65
C PRO A 357 15.80 0.14 -2.09
N VAL A 358 15.36 0.60 -0.91
CA VAL A 358 14.09 0.17 -0.29
C VAL A 358 12.87 0.37 -1.20
N VAL A 359 12.85 1.42 -2.03
CA VAL A 359 11.73 1.70 -2.94
C VAL A 359 11.84 0.82 -4.20
N ARG A 360 13.04 0.71 -4.78
CA ARG A 360 13.32 -0.21 -5.91
C ARG A 360 12.97 -1.65 -5.58
N LEU A 361 13.29 -2.08 -4.36
CA LEU A 361 12.97 -3.41 -3.81
C LEU A 361 11.47 -3.66 -3.75
N ARG A 362 10.66 -2.66 -3.36
CA ARG A 362 9.19 -2.76 -3.41
C ARG A 362 8.67 -2.83 -4.84
N SER A 363 9.19 -2.04 -5.78
CA SER A 363 8.80 -2.14 -7.19
C SER A 363 9.07 -3.52 -7.76
N VAL A 364 10.27 -4.08 -7.51
CA VAL A 364 10.62 -5.42 -8.02
C VAL A 364 9.75 -6.51 -7.39
N LYS A 365 9.52 -6.49 -6.07
CA LYS A 365 8.66 -7.48 -5.40
C LYS A 365 7.18 -7.35 -5.81
N ALA A 366 6.70 -6.14 -6.08
CA ALA A 366 5.37 -5.92 -6.66
C ALA A 366 5.27 -6.53 -8.07
N LEU A 367 6.25 -6.28 -8.94
CA LEU A 367 6.29 -6.84 -10.29
C LEU A 367 6.42 -8.37 -10.28
N GLN A 368 7.21 -8.96 -9.37
CA GLN A 368 7.32 -10.42 -9.23
C GLN A 368 5.93 -11.07 -9.11
N GLY A 369 5.09 -10.58 -8.20
CA GLY A 369 3.71 -11.09 -8.06
C GLY A 369 2.88 -10.95 -9.34
N LEU A 370 3.05 -9.87 -10.10
CA LEU A 370 2.33 -9.68 -11.37
C LEU A 370 2.81 -10.65 -12.48
N TYR A 371 4.07 -11.06 -12.48
CA TYR A 371 4.61 -12.05 -13.42
C TYR A 371 4.52 -13.50 -12.92
N GLU A 372 4.09 -13.74 -11.69
CA GLU A 372 3.66 -15.08 -11.23
C GLU A 372 2.28 -15.45 -11.77
N GLU A 373 1.40 -14.47 -12.01
CA GLU A 373 0.06 -14.67 -12.56
C GLU A 373 0.06 -14.80 -14.09
N SER A 374 -0.05 -16.04 -14.60
CA SER A 374 0.03 -16.32 -16.04
C SER A 374 -1.06 -15.63 -16.89
N GLU A 375 -2.19 -15.25 -16.30
CA GLU A 375 -3.25 -14.49 -16.99
C GLU A 375 -2.89 -13.01 -17.22
N PHE A 376 -1.85 -12.49 -16.54
CA PHE A 376 -1.48 -11.07 -16.59
C PHE A 376 -0.42 -10.80 -17.67
N ILE A 377 0.37 -11.81 -18.07
CA ILE A 377 1.52 -11.69 -18.98
C ILE A 377 1.19 -10.92 -20.27
N GLY A 378 0.09 -11.26 -20.94
CA GLY A 378 -0.35 -10.59 -22.17
C GLY A 378 -0.73 -9.10 -22.00
N ARG A 379 -1.08 -8.68 -20.77
CA ARG A 379 -1.33 -7.27 -20.42
C ARG A 379 -0.07 -6.57 -19.90
N LEU A 380 0.98 -7.33 -19.56
CA LEU A 380 2.30 -6.83 -19.15
C LEU A 380 3.27 -6.67 -20.34
N GLU A 381 2.97 -7.14 -21.55
CA GLU A 381 3.89 -7.09 -22.70
C GLU A 381 4.43 -5.67 -22.98
N LEU A 382 3.55 -4.66 -22.98
CA LEU A 382 3.93 -3.27 -23.25
C LEU A 382 4.78 -2.67 -22.13
N PHE A 383 4.43 -2.94 -20.87
CA PHE A 383 5.24 -2.58 -19.70
C PHE A 383 6.63 -3.22 -19.78
N THR A 384 6.69 -4.54 -20.02
CA THR A 384 7.93 -5.30 -20.18
C THR A 384 8.80 -4.69 -21.28
N SER A 385 8.22 -4.46 -22.46
CA SER A 385 8.91 -3.85 -23.60
C SER A 385 9.51 -2.48 -23.27
N ARG A 386 8.79 -1.66 -22.49
CA ARG A 386 9.22 -0.32 -22.06
C ARG A 386 10.31 -0.33 -20.99
N PHE A 387 10.24 -1.24 -20.00
CA PHE A 387 11.11 -1.21 -18.81
C PHE A 387 12.22 -2.27 -18.80
N LYS A 388 12.22 -3.22 -19.74
CA LYS A 388 13.22 -4.31 -19.88
C LYS A 388 14.68 -3.90 -19.71
N GLU A 389 15.11 -2.77 -20.29
CA GLU A 389 16.51 -2.33 -20.12
C GLU A 389 16.81 -1.94 -18.67
N ARG A 390 15.86 -1.31 -17.95
CA ARG A 390 16.02 -1.02 -16.53
C ARG A 390 16.06 -2.29 -15.70
N GLU A 391 15.15 -3.23 -15.96
CA GLU A 391 15.04 -4.52 -15.24
C GLU A 391 16.32 -5.36 -15.41
N LEU A 392 16.83 -5.48 -16.64
CA LEU A 392 18.11 -6.15 -16.92
C LEU A 392 19.28 -5.49 -16.19
N ASN A 393 19.34 -4.16 -16.20
CA ASN A 393 20.39 -3.41 -15.49
C ASN A 393 20.27 -3.52 -13.95
N MET A 394 19.11 -3.89 -13.39
CA MET A 394 18.94 -4.09 -11.94
C MET A 394 19.56 -5.40 -11.43
N VAL A 395 19.94 -6.35 -12.29
CA VAL A 395 20.79 -7.50 -11.90
C VAL A 395 22.16 -7.03 -11.39
N LEU A 396 22.60 -5.83 -11.76
CA LEU A 396 23.82 -5.18 -11.31
C LEU A 396 23.53 -3.93 -10.45
N ASP A 397 22.41 -3.93 -9.73
CA ASP A 397 22.11 -2.87 -8.76
C ASP A 397 23.18 -2.84 -7.64
N LYS A 398 23.39 -1.65 -7.06
CA LYS A 398 24.38 -1.43 -5.99
C LYS A 398 23.96 -2.08 -4.67
N ASP A 399 22.65 -2.32 -4.50
CA ASP A 399 22.09 -3.05 -3.38
C ASP A 399 21.91 -4.53 -3.74
N SER A 400 22.47 -5.42 -2.91
CA SER A 400 22.48 -6.86 -3.18
C SER A 400 21.13 -7.54 -2.99
N GLU A 401 20.20 -6.99 -2.19
CA GLU A 401 18.84 -7.53 -2.12
C GLU A 401 18.09 -7.15 -3.40
N VAL A 402 18.15 -5.89 -3.82
CA VAL A 402 17.55 -5.43 -5.09
C VAL A 402 18.07 -6.25 -6.28
N ALA A 403 19.37 -6.54 -6.33
CA ALA A 403 19.96 -7.34 -7.40
C ALA A 403 19.47 -8.80 -7.41
N VAL A 404 19.36 -9.46 -6.25
CA VAL A 404 18.82 -10.82 -6.12
C VAL A 404 17.34 -10.88 -6.53
N GLU A 405 16.54 -9.90 -6.11
CA GLU A 405 15.13 -9.84 -6.48
C GLU A 405 14.93 -9.52 -7.98
N ALA A 406 15.81 -8.72 -8.59
CA ALA A 406 15.78 -8.46 -10.03
C ALA A 406 16.08 -9.72 -10.87
N VAL A 407 17.02 -10.56 -10.41
CA VAL A 407 17.27 -11.88 -11.03
C VAL A 407 16.03 -12.77 -10.97
N LYS A 408 15.33 -12.83 -9.83
CA LYS A 408 14.08 -13.59 -9.71
C LYS A 408 12.97 -13.06 -10.63
N LEU A 409 12.82 -11.74 -10.74
CA LEU A 409 11.86 -11.11 -11.65
C LEU A 409 12.12 -11.52 -13.11
N LEU A 410 13.37 -11.49 -13.56
CA LEU A 410 13.75 -11.93 -14.91
C LEU A 410 13.56 -13.44 -15.11
N LEU A 411 13.70 -14.26 -14.07
CA LEU A 411 13.37 -15.69 -14.09
C LEU A 411 11.86 -15.98 -14.08
N LEU A 412 11.01 -14.98 -13.83
CA LEU A 412 9.56 -15.06 -14.06
C LEU A 412 9.24 -14.62 -15.49
N ILE A 413 9.76 -13.47 -15.93
CA ILE A 413 9.59 -12.91 -17.29
C ILE A 413 10.09 -13.86 -18.41
N HIS A 414 10.99 -14.80 -18.10
CA HIS A 414 11.51 -15.77 -19.06
C HIS A 414 10.67 -17.07 -19.21
N LYS A 415 9.70 -17.34 -18.33
CA LYS A 415 8.90 -18.57 -18.34
C LYS A 415 7.83 -18.57 -19.44
#